data_AF-A0A317XCI5-F1
#
_entry.id   AF-A0A317XCI5-F1
#
_cell.length_a   1.000
_cell.length_b   1.000
_cell.length_c   1.000
_cell.angle_alpha   90.00
_cell.angle_beta   90.00
_cell.angle_gamma   90.00
#
_symmetry.space_group_name_H-M   'P 1'
#
loop_
_entity.id
_entity.type
_entity.pdbx_description
1 polymer ?
#
loop_
_entity_poly.entity_id
_entity_poly.type
_entity_poly.pdbx_seq_one_letter_code
_entity_poly.pdbx_strand_id
1 'polypeptide(L)'
;CKNYFKDGIIPESAPFRSNLHICDLTSAPTNNQNHEYGVEISRQLMPIFSTLGDTSLPPCSCHDIKAVRQHIDDYIHTAPNTHPDDYSFFTEKHDTSLDSVCRYVLRDVIQWWACWVGSLDNDKHRWKVLYVALATITDDLMIPPLHLVNGTFRFLGHTLANVLAGLRSENVHPDDIKFLEMCLWRQYIVQYLEKRDPELRAMLVGKATLMTQFRVVTANVAGTAVAVLAGVEIQSQGVVDTAVEMMGIGCCLSMDMAKEALSVLKGEKTETVAGDREQSKSELRWVYARCIEYLNGHACAPVTKRFATSGLVYVFLMDRYRERLNGVRVPISTALQAVLDDLVGGG
;
A
#
# COMPACT_ATOMS: atom_id res chain seq x y z
N CYS A 1 -9.10 19.80 5.84
CA CYS A 1 -8.86 19.56 4.40
C CYS A 1 -8.73 20.82 3.55
N LYS A 2 -9.54 21.88 3.74
CA LYS A 2 -9.56 23.11 2.90
C LYS A 2 -8.24 23.88 2.68
N ASN A 3 -7.19 23.66 3.48
CA ASN A 3 -5.91 24.36 3.36
C ASN A 3 -4.78 23.53 2.72
N TYR A 4 -4.99 22.24 2.44
CA TYR A 4 -3.89 21.34 2.04
C TYR A 4 -3.75 21.17 0.52
N PHE A 5 -4.85 21.27 -0.22
CA PHE A 5 -4.83 21.38 -1.69
C PHE A 5 -4.92 22.85 -2.13
N LYS A 6 -4.17 23.76 -1.48
CA LYS A 6 -4.07 25.15 -1.96
C LYS A 6 -3.33 25.18 -3.30
N ASP A 7 -4.12 25.27 -4.36
CA ASP A 7 -3.80 25.78 -5.71
C ASP A 7 -2.58 25.19 -6.44
N GLY A 8 -2.05 24.04 -6.01
CA GLY A 8 -0.80 23.51 -6.57
C GLY A 8 0.43 24.39 -6.31
N ILE A 9 0.36 25.30 -5.31
CA ILE A 9 1.47 26.21 -4.97
C ILE A 9 2.50 25.53 -4.06
N ILE A 10 2.12 24.48 -3.33
CA ILE A 10 3.11 23.52 -2.81
C ILE A 10 3.33 22.54 -3.96
N PRO A 11 4.48 22.58 -4.66
CA PRO A 11 4.83 21.49 -5.56
C PRO A 11 4.65 20.19 -4.76
N GLU A 12 4.16 19.11 -5.38
CA GLU A 12 4.14 17.77 -4.78
C GLU A 12 2.93 17.37 -3.88
N SER A 13 1.91 18.21 -3.67
CA SER A 13 0.80 17.89 -2.74
C SER A 13 -0.39 17.12 -3.34
N ALA A 14 -0.43 16.84 -4.65
CA ALA A 14 -1.53 16.14 -5.30
C ALA A 14 -1.78 14.74 -4.69
N PRO A 15 -3.04 14.27 -4.59
CA PRO A 15 -3.37 12.99 -3.96
C PRO A 15 -2.85 11.80 -4.77
N PHE A 16 -2.78 11.95 -6.10
CA PHE A 16 -2.07 11.02 -6.98
C PHE A 16 -0.83 11.71 -7.53
N ARG A 17 0.32 11.04 -7.46
CA ARG A 17 1.56 11.45 -8.12
C ARG A 17 2.20 10.22 -8.74
N SER A 18 2.81 10.42 -9.90
CA SER A 18 3.75 9.50 -10.51
C SER A 18 4.95 10.32 -11.02
N ASN A 19 6.16 9.99 -10.60
CA ASN A 19 7.37 10.56 -11.21
C ASN A 19 7.65 9.90 -12.56
N LEU A 20 7.14 8.69 -12.76
CA LEU A 20 7.24 7.93 -14.01
C LEU A 20 5.84 7.59 -14.53
N HIS A 21 5.59 7.92 -15.79
CA HIS A 21 4.38 7.44 -16.44
C HIS A 21 4.53 5.95 -16.76
N ILE A 22 3.58 5.13 -16.31
CA ILE A 22 3.59 3.68 -16.56
C ILE A 22 3.68 3.37 -18.06
N CYS A 23 3.09 4.21 -18.91
CA CYS A 23 3.16 4.09 -20.37
C CYS A 23 4.54 4.35 -20.96
N ASP A 24 5.43 5.02 -20.23
CA ASP A 24 6.79 5.37 -20.68
C ASP A 24 7.82 4.34 -20.20
N LEU A 25 7.40 3.31 -19.44
CA LEU A 25 8.28 2.25 -18.97
C LEU A 25 8.77 1.41 -20.15
N THR A 26 10.08 1.44 -20.40
CA THR A 26 10.75 0.65 -21.43
C THR A 26 11.52 -0.51 -20.80
N SER A 27 11.88 -1.54 -21.60
CA SER A 27 12.78 -2.60 -21.12
C SER A 27 14.11 -1.99 -20.71
N ALA A 28 14.69 -2.45 -19.59
CA ALA A 28 16.07 -2.12 -19.31
C ALA A 28 17.00 -2.70 -20.41
N PRO A 29 17.99 -1.95 -20.90
CA PRO A 29 18.88 -2.39 -21.97
C PRO A 29 19.86 -3.50 -21.54
N THR A 30 19.99 -3.78 -20.24
CA THR A 30 20.91 -4.78 -19.70
C THR A 30 20.21 -5.70 -18.71
N ASN A 31 20.35 -7.01 -18.95
CA ASN A 31 19.94 -8.07 -18.03
C ASN A 31 21.03 -8.20 -16.95
N ASN A 32 21.03 -7.30 -15.97
CA ASN A 32 21.89 -7.47 -14.81
C ASN A 32 21.42 -8.71 -14.04
N GLN A 33 22.32 -9.67 -13.84
CA GLN A 33 22.07 -10.93 -13.12
C GLN A 33 21.96 -10.72 -11.60
N ASN A 34 21.26 -9.68 -11.14
CA ASN A 34 20.91 -9.49 -9.74
C ASN A 34 19.77 -10.45 -9.36
N HIS A 35 20.01 -11.75 -9.48
CA HIS A 35 19.08 -12.84 -9.13
C HIS A 35 19.16 -13.23 -7.65
N GLU A 36 20.02 -12.57 -6.90
CA GLU A 36 20.24 -12.83 -5.49
C GLU A 36 19.11 -12.16 -4.69
N TYR A 37 18.13 -12.99 -4.29
CA TYR A 37 16.99 -12.71 -3.40
C TYR A 37 15.70 -12.12 -4.00
N GLY A 38 14.59 -12.86 -3.81
CA GLY A 38 13.22 -12.52 -4.21
C GLY A 38 12.55 -13.64 -5.04
N VAL A 39 11.21 -13.71 -5.01
CA VAL A 39 10.46 -14.55 -5.97
C VAL A 39 10.12 -13.68 -7.17
N GLU A 40 11.06 -13.57 -8.10
CA GLU A 40 10.85 -12.88 -9.37
C GLU A 40 10.27 -13.85 -10.38
N ILE A 41 9.17 -13.45 -11.03
CA ILE A 41 8.64 -14.15 -12.19
C ILE A 41 8.86 -13.25 -13.39
N SER A 42 9.91 -13.55 -14.17
CA SER A 42 10.20 -12.77 -15.37
C SER A 42 9.08 -12.90 -16.39
N ARG A 43 8.91 -11.88 -17.24
CA ARG A 43 7.89 -11.87 -18.30
C ARG A 43 7.89 -13.14 -19.16
N GLN A 44 9.08 -13.68 -19.44
CA GLN A 44 9.25 -14.90 -20.25
C GLN A 44 8.75 -16.17 -19.56
N LEU A 45 8.75 -16.20 -18.23
CA LEU A 45 8.34 -17.37 -17.44
C LEU A 45 6.87 -17.32 -17.00
N MET A 46 6.22 -16.16 -17.04
CA MET A 46 4.80 -16.02 -16.65
C MET A 46 3.86 -16.98 -17.40
N PRO A 47 4.00 -17.24 -18.71
CA PRO A 47 3.12 -18.18 -19.42
C PRO A 47 3.21 -19.63 -18.94
N ILE A 48 4.29 -20.01 -18.24
CA ILE A 48 4.46 -21.36 -17.67
C ILE A 48 3.47 -21.59 -16.53
N PHE A 49 3.08 -20.54 -15.81
CA PHE A 49 2.15 -20.62 -14.70
C PHE A 49 0.73 -20.35 -15.21
N SER A 50 -0.13 -21.36 -15.18
CA SER A 50 -1.53 -21.25 -15.65
C SER A 50 -2.35 -20.16 -14.94
N THR A 51 -2.00 -19.83 -13.69
CA THR A 51 -2.62 -18.76 -12.90
C THR A 51 -2.12 -17.37 -13.30
N LEU A 52 -0.93 -17.30 -13.89
CA LEU A 52 -0.41 -16.13 -14.57
C LEU A 52 -0.83 -16.26 -16.06
N GLY A 53 0.06 -16.59 -16.98
CA GLY A 53 -0.24 -16.54 -18.41
C GLY A 53 0.41 -15.33 -19.08
N ASP A 54 -0.15 -14.86 -20.18
CA ASP A 54 0.47 -13.84 -21.04
C ASP A 54 0.47 -12.43 -20.45
N THR A 55 1.14 -11.51 -21.17
CA THR A 55 1.33 -10.09 -20.80
C THR A 55 1.00 -9.16 -21.97
N SER A 56 0.41 -8.00 -21.67
CA SER A 56 0.03 -6.98 -22.66
C SER A 56 0.33 -5.59 -22.11
N LEU A 57 0.78 -4.67 -22.96
CA LEU A 57 0.97 -3.28 -22.58
C LEU A 57 -0.40 -2.64 -22.30
N PRO A 58 -0.64 -2.03 -21.12
CA PRO A 58 -1.89 -1.32 -20.88
C PRO A 58 -2.01 -0.05 -21.73
N PRO A 59 -3.23 0.39 -22.05
CA PRO A 59 -3.45 1.68 -22.68
C PRO A 59 -2.99 2.83 -21.76
N CYS A 60 -2.54 3.93 -22.36
CA CYS A 60 -2.18 5.12 -21.59
C CYS A 60 -3.42 5.77 -20.97
N SER A 61 -3.45 5.93 -19.65
CA SER A 61 -4.52 6.64 -18.92
C SER A 61 -4.05 7.96 -18.29
N CYS A 62 -2.91 8.51 -18.73
CA CYS A 62 -2.32 9.71 -18.14
C CYS A 62 -3.21 10.96 -18.27
N HIS A 63 -4.13 10.98 -19.25
CA HIS A 63 -5.14 12.04 -19.38
C HIS A 63 -6.33 11.83 -18.44
N ASP A 64 -6.70 10.57 -18.16
CA ASP A 64 -7.86 10.21 -17.34
C ASP A 64 -7.67 10.55 -15.86
N ILE A 65 -6.43 10.57 -15.37
CA ILE A 65 -6.18 10.89 -13.96
C ILE A 65 -6.56 12.32 -13.59
N LYS A 66 -6.60 13.24 -14.57
CA LYS A 66 -7.08 14.61 -14.33
C LYS A 66 -8.55 14.60 -13.90
N ALA A 67 -9.38 13.79 -14.54
CA ALA A 67 -10.79 13.67 -14.19
C ALA A 67 -10.96 13.09 -12.78
N VAL A 68 -10.20 12.03 -12.44
CA VAL A 68 -10.25 11.45 -11.08
C VAL A 68 -9.79 12.45 -10.02
N ARG A 69 -8.72 13.21 -10.28
CA ARG A 69 -8.27 14.27 -9.35
C ARG A 69 -9.34 15.32 -9.16
N GLN A 70 -9.92 15.83 -10.25
CA GLN A 70 -10.99 16.82 -10.18
C GLN A 70 -12.18 16.30 -9.38
N HIS A 71 -12.58 15.05 -9.61
CA HIS A 71 -13.68 14.42 -8.87
C HIS A 71 -13.41 14.35 -7.36
N ILE A 72 -12.19 13.92 -6.98
CA ILE A 72 -11.77 13.90 -5.58
C ILE A 72 -11.77 15.31 -4.98
N ASP A 73 -11.25 16.30 -5.72
CA ASP A 73 -11.22 17.68 -5.25
C ASP A 73 -12.64 18.22 -5.05
N ASP A 74 -13.53 18.08 -6.03
CA ASP A 74 -14.93 18.51 -5.96
C ASP A 74 -15.66 17.86 -4.78
N TYR A 75 -15.41 16.58 -4.56
CA TYR A 75 -15.95 15.87 -3.41
C TYR A 75 -15.45 16.44 -2.09
N ILE A 76 -14.14 16.67 -1.94
CA ILE A 76 -13.56 17.21 -0.70
C ILE A 76 -14.14 18.60 -0.36
N HIS A 77 -14.49 19.40 -1.37
CA HIS A 77 -15.09 20.72 -1.18
C HIS A 77 -16.55 20.65 -0.72
N THR A 78 -17.28 19.61 -1.09
CA THR A 78 -18.72 19.44 -0.83
C THR A 78 -19.02 18.42 0.27
N ALA A 79 -18.01 17.70 0.75
CA ALA A 79 -18.18 16.65 1.74
C ALA A 79 -18.72 17.20 3.08
N PRO A 80 -19.71 16.53 3.70
CA PRO A 80 -20.15 16.81 5.05
C PRO A 80 -19.01 16.57 6.05
N ASN A 81 -19.08 17.26 7.20
CA ASN A 81 -18.07 17.14 8.25
C ASN A 81 -18.09 15.78 8.96
N THR A 82 -19.21 15.07 8.92
CA THR A 82 -19.41 13.74 9.52
C THR A 82 -20.25 12.88 8.58
N HIS A 83 -20.05 11.57 8.63
CA HIS A 83 -20.82 10.58 7.87
C HIS A 83 -21.39 9.50 8.81
N PRO A 84 -22.61 8.98 8.56
CA PRO A 84 -23.17 7.90 9.38
C PRO A 84 -22.29 6.64 9.43
N ASP A 85 -21.50 6.40 8.37
CA ASP A 85 -20.61 5.23 8.29
C ASP A 85 -19.20 5.49 8.85
N ASP A 86 -18.96 6.65 9.49
CA ASP A 86 -17.68 6.89 10.17
C ASP A 86 -17.42 5.80 11.21
N TYR A 87 -16.21 5.21 11.18
CA TYR A 87 -15.78 4.06 11.97
C TYR A 87 -16.52 2.74 11.72
N SER A 88 -17.32 2.64 10.66
CA SER A 88 -17.87 1.35 10.24
C SER A 88 -16.76 0.39 9.78
N PHE A 89 -17.02 -0.92 9.96
CA PHE A 89 -16.07 -1.98 9.71
C PHE A 89 -16.22 -2.54 8.29
N PHE A 90 -15.09 -2.65 7.59
CA PHE A 90 -14.96 -3.19 6.23
C PHE A 90 -14.17 -4.49 6.19
N THR A 91 -14.07 -5.16 7.34
CA THR A 91 -13.24 -6.37 7.50
C THR A 91 -13.87 -7.61 6.89
N GLU A 92 -15.20 -7.63 6.76
CA GLU A 92 -16.02 -8.79 6.36
C GLU A 92 -15.85 -10.01 7.29
N LYS A 93 -15.36 -9.77 8.52
CA LYS A 93 -15.00 -10.82 9.50
C LYS A 93 -15.83 -10.77 10.79
N HIS A 94 -17.00 -10.14 10.74
CA HIS A 94 -17.93 -9.96 11.86
C HIS A 94 -17.28 -9.34 13.12
N ASP A 95 -16.33 -8.43 12.94
CA ASP A 95 -15.71 -7.73 14.07
C ASP A 95 -16.76 -6.89 14.81
N THR A 96 -16.60 -6.77 16.14
CA THR A 96 -17.54 -6.03 17.02
C THR A 96 -16.87 -4.93 17.83
N SER A 97 -15.55 -4.81 17.76
CA SER A 97 -14.77 -3.87 18.57
C SER A 97 -13.63 -3.27 17.76
N LEU A 98 -13.48 -1.94 17.87
CA LEU A 98 -12.37 -1.19 17.28
C LEU A 98 -11.01 -1.69 17.78
N ASP A 99 -10.88 -1.96 19.07
CA ASP A 99 -9.66 -2.46 19.69
C ASP A 99 -9.25 -3.82 19.15
N SER A 100 -10.24 -4.71 18.95
CA SER A 100 -10.02 -6.02 18.34
C SER A 100 -9.47 -5.88 16.92
N VAL A 101 -10.10 -5.03 16.09
CA VAL A 101 -9.64 -4.75 14.72
C VAL A 101 -8.22 -4.20 14.73
N CYS A 102 -7.92 -3.23 15.60
CA CYS A 102 -6.57 -2.66 15.70
C CYS A 102 -5.52 -3.71 16.09
N ARG A 103 -5.85 -4.63 17.02
CA ARG A 103 -4.94 -5.73 17.39
C ARG A 103 -4.70 -6.71 16.25
N TYR A 104 -5.73 -7.07 15.50
CA TYR A 104 -5.59 -7.92 14.31
C TYR A 104 -4.79 -7.22 13.19
N VAL A 105 -4.96 -5.91 13.02
CA VAL A 105 -4.14 -5.15 12.07
C VAL A 105 -2.68 -5.15 12.50
N LEU A 106 -2.37 -4.91 13.77
CA LEU A 106 -0.98 -4.96 14.25
C LEU A 106 -0.40 -6.37 14.08
N ARG A 107 -1.19 -7.42 14.31
CA ARG A 107 -0.80 -8.82 14.01
C ARG A 107 -0.40 -8.98 12.55
N ASP A 108 -1.27 -8.57 11.63
CA ASP A 108 -1.03 -8.66 10.18
C ASP A 108 0.24 -7.90 9.79
N VAL A 109 0.45 -6.72 10.39
CA VAL A 109 1.59 -5.86 10.11
C VAL A 109 2.90 -6.45 10.63
N ILE A 110 2.92 -7.13 11.78
CA ILE A 110 4.11 -7.84 12.27
C ILE A 110 4.48 -8.97 11.30
N GLN A 111 3.48 -9.76 10.87
CA GLN A 111 3.71 -10.83 9.90
C GLN A 111 4.19 -10.27 8.54
N TRP A 112 3.65 -9.13 8.12
CA TRP A 112 4.12 -8.37 6.96
C TRP A 112 5.56 -7.91 7.15
N TRP A 113 5.88 -7.26 8.26
CA TRP A 113 7.23 -6.75 8.55
C TRP A 113 8.28 -7.87 8.47
N ALA A 114 7.96 -9.04 9.02
CA ALA A 114 8.82 -10.22 8.94
C ALA A 114 9.08 -10.67 7.49
N CYS A 115 8.10 -10.57 6.58
CA CYS A 115 8.30 -10.93 5.18
C CYS A 115 9.21 -9.94 4.44
N TRP A 116 9.04 -8.63 4.68
CA TRP A 116 9.78 -7.58 3.97
C TRP A 116 11.16 -7.30 4.55
N VAL A 117 11.28 -7.21 5.88
CA VAL A 117 12.55 -6.89 6.57
C VAL A 117 13.30 -8.16 6.97
N GLY A 118 12.59 -9.21 7.40
CA GLY A 118 13.21 -10.48 7.83
C GLY A 118 13.59 -10.53 9.32
N SER A 119 13.42 -9.42 10.05
CA SER A 119 13.71 -9.32 11.47
C SER A 119 12.78 -8.31 12.15
N LEU A 120 12.61 -8.44 13.46
CA LEU A 120 11.93 -7.47 14.29
C LEU A 120 12.81 -7.15 15.50
N ASP A 121 13.37 -5.95 15.53
CA ASP A 121 14.09 -5.37 16.65
C ASP A 121 13.25 -4.22 17.21
N ASN A 122 12.65 -4.39 18.38
CA ASN A 122 11.69 -3.42 18.92
C ASN A 122 12.33 -2.07 19.24
N ASP A 123 13.63 -2.03 19.54
CA ASP A 123 14.34 -0.76 19.80
C ASP A 123 14.56 0.03 18.51
N LYS A 124 14.57 -0.65 17.35
CA LYS A 124 14.84 -0.05 16.05
C LYS A 124 13.65 0.02 15.11
N HIS A 125 12.62 -0.80 15.28
CA HIS A 125 11.57 -1.03 14.28
C HIS A 125 10.16 -0.72 14.76
N ARG A 126 9.96 -0.52 16.06
CA ARG A 126 8.63 -0.38 16.66
C ARG A 126 7.79 0.72 16.01
N TRP A 127 8.33 1.91 15.83
CA TRP A 127 7.60 3.05 15.28
C TRP A 127 7.41 2.94 13.77
N LYS A 128 8.33 2.29 13.06
CA LYS A 128 8.12 1.91 11.65
C LYS A 128 6.98 0.89 11.50
N VAL A 129 6.91 -0.11 12.38
CA VAL A 129 5.81 -1.07 12.44
C VAL A 129 4.48 -0.38 12.75
N LEU A 130 4.44 0.53 13.74
CA LEU A 130 3.23 1.30 14.06
C LEU A 130 2.81 2.25 12.92
N TYR A 131 3.75 2.80 12.16
CA TYR A 131 3.46 3.54 10.94
C TYR A 131 2.74 2.66 9.90
N VAL A 132 3.26 1.46 9.63
CA VAL A 132 2.65 0.51 8.69
C VAL A 132 1.27 0.07 9.20
N ALA A 133 1.09 -0.04 10.51
CA ALA A 133 -0.21 -0.37 11.10
C ALA A 133 -1.24 0.75 10.95
N LEU A 134 -0.84 2.01 11.12
CA LEU A 134 -1.67 3.18 10.78
C LEU A 134 -2.02 3.21 9.29
N ALA A 135 -1.13 2.78 8.41
CA ALA A 135 -1.47 2.66 7.00
C ALA A 135 -2.52 1.57 6.76
N THR A 136 -2.32 0.40 7.37
CA THR A 136 -3.12 -0.81 7.11
C THR A 136 -4.54 -0.73 7.68
N ILE A 137 -4.76 -0.06 8.81
CA ILE A 137 -6.07 0.00 9.48
C ILE A 137 -7.17 0.62 8.62
N THR A 138 -6.80 1.47 7.65
CA THR A 138 -7.77 2.10 6.75
C THR A 138 -8.42 1.13 5.77
N ASP A 139 -7.83 -0.04 5.51
CA ASP A 139 -8.51 -1.10 4.76
C ASP A 139 -9.74 -1.64 5.52
N ASP A 140 -9.61 -1.71 6.84
CA ASP A 140 -10.55 -2.39 7.73
C ASP A 140 -11.59 -1.45 8.33
N LEU A 141 -11.30 -0.13 8.34
CA LEU A 141 -12.13 0.90 8.96
C LEU A 141 -12.29 2.12 8.07
N MET A 142 -13.49 2.69 8.06
CA MET A 142 -13.72 4.02 7.49
C MET A 142 -13.37 5.11 8.50
N ILE A 143 -12.10 5.50 8.55
CA ILE A 143 -11.62 6.54 9.47
C ILE A 143 -11.67 7.92 8.80
N PRO A 144 -12.37 8.91 9.37
CA PRO A 144 -12.36 10.27 8.84
C PRO A 144 -10.92 10.83 8.76
N PRO A 145 -10.49 11.40 7.62
CA PRO A 145 -9.12 11.90 7.48
C PRO A 145 -8.73 12.96 8.53
N LEU A 146 -9.69 13.80 8.95
CA LEU A 146 -9.47 14.79 10.00
C LEU A 146 -9.15 14.15 11.35
N HIS A 147 -9.70 12.97 11.64
CA HIS A 147 -9.48 12.27 12.92
C HIS A 147 -8.05 11.74 13.04
N LEU A 148 -7.40 11.42 11.91
CA LEU A 148 -5.96 11.13 11.91
C LEU A 148 -5.14 12.38 12.26
N VAL A 149 -5.42 13.49 11.58
CA VAL A 149 -4.62 14.73 11.67
C VAL A 149 -4.73 15.40 13.02
N ASN A 150 -5.93 15.45 13.61
CA ASN A 150 -6.16 16.11 14.90
C ASN A 150 -5.92 15.19 16.11
N GLY A 151 -5.58 13.91 15.89
CA GLY A 151 -5.34 12.93 16.95
C GLY A 151 -6.60 12.39 17.65
N THR A 152 -7.79 12.61 17.08
CA THR A 152 -9.04 11.97 17.55
C THR A 152 -8.96 10.46 17.38
N PHE A 153 -8.45 9.98 16.25
CA PHE A 153 -8.16 8.55 16.05
C PHE A 153 -6.83 8.18 16.70
N ARG A 154 -6.85 7.07 17.44
CA ARG A 154 -5.68 6.52 18.13
C ARG A 154 -5.57 5.03 17.80
N PHE A 155 -4.50 4.64 17.15
CA PHE A 155 -4.21 3.24 16.91
C PHE A 155 -3.54 2.66 18.17
N LEU A 156 -4.28 1.84 18.92
CA LEU A 156 -3.82 1.24 20.18
C LEU A 156 -3.23 2.29 21.15
N GLY A 157 -3.90 3.43 21.28
CA GLY A 157 -3.49 4.54 22.16
C GLY A 157 -2.59 5.60 21.51
N HIS A 158 -1.96 5.29 20.37
CA HIS A 158 -1.01 6.19 19.71
C HIS A 158 -1.68 7.04 18.62
N THR A 159 -1.42 8.35 18.65
CA THR A 159 -1.78 9.26 17.55
C THR A 159 -0.73 9.24 16.44
N LEU A 160 -1.05 9.78 15.27
CA LEU A 160 -0.05 10.03 14.23
C LEU A 160 1.13 10.84 14.76
N ALA A 161 0.88 11.89 15.56
CA ALA A 161 1.93 12.71 16.14
C ALA A 161 2.89 11.89 17.04
N ASN A 162 2.36 10.93 17.81
CA ASN A 162 3.20 10.02 18.60
C ASN A 162 4.07 9.14 17.69
N VAL A 163 3.51 8.58 16.62
CA VAL A 163 4.26 7.74 15.68
C VAL A 163 5.35 8.54 14.97
N LEU A 164 5.07 9.76 14.50
CA LEU A 164 6.08 10.62 13.86
C LEU A 164 7.20 11.02 14.84
N ALA A 165 6.88 11.29 16.11
CA ALA A 165 7.89 11.54 17.14
C ALA A 165 8.74 10.29 17.42
N GLY A 166 8.11 9.12 17.45
CA GLY A 166 8.77 7.83 17.58
C GLY A 166 9.73 7.50 16.44
N LEU A 167 9.33 7.76 15.20
CA LEU A 167 10.21 7.61 14.03
C LEU A 167 11.47 8.50 14.16
N ARG A 168 11.34 9.72 14.71
CA ARG A 168 12.51 10.56 15.02
C ARG A 168 13.42 9.92 16.08
N SER A 169 12.85 9.29 17.11
CA SER A 169 13.63 8.59 18.14
C SER A 169 14.36 7.37 17.61
N GLU A 170 13.86 6.75 16.53
CA GLU A 170 14.54 5.68 15.79
C GLU A 170 15.50 6.19 14.71
N ASN A 171 15.86 7.47 14.74
CA ASN A 171 16.77 8.12 13.79
C ASN A 171 16.33 8.06 12.31
N VAL A 172 15.03 7.97 12.03
CA VAL A 172 14.53 8.09 10.66
C VAL A 172 14.74 9.52 10.16
N HIS A 173 15.24 9.67 8.93
CA HIS A 173 15.59 10.97 8.37
C HIS A 173 14.38 11.92 8.34
N PRO A 174 14.52 13.22 8.68
CA PRO A 174 13.39 14.16 8.71
C PRO A 174 12.59 14.26 7.40
N ASP A 175 13.27 14.20 6.26
CA ASP A 175 12.61 14.23 4.94
C ASP A 175 11.77 12.96 4.69
N ASP A 176 12.25 11.80 5.15
CA ASP A 176 11.50 10.55 5.08
C ASP A 176 10.27 10.63 5.98
N ILE A 177 10.39 11.18 7.20
CA ILE A 177 9.25 11.37 8.11
C ILE A 177 8.19 12.28 7.48
N LYS A 178 8.60 13.37 6.84
CA LYS A 178 7.69 14.26 6.12
C LYS A 178 7.01 13.54 4.96
N PHE A 179 7.75 12.73 4.20
CA PHE A 179 7.19 11.92 3.12
C PHE A 179 6.17 10.90 3.62
N LEU A 180 6.53 10.16 4.67
CA LEU A 180 5.69 9.16 5.35
C LEU A 180 4.37 9.78 5.84
N GLU A 181 4.42 10.96 6.46
CA GLU A 181 3.25 11.72 6.90
C GLU A 181 2.34 12.08 5.72
N MET A 182 2.91 12.65 4.65
CA MET A 182 2.15 12.99 3.44
C MET A 182 1.49 11.76 2.80
N CYS A 183 2.17 10.62 2.78
CA CYS A 183 1.61 9.39 2.24
C CYS A 183 0.42 8.87 3.05
N LEU A 184 0.49 8.90 4.40
CA LEU A 184 -0.66 8.55 5.25
C LEU A 184 -1.85 9.49 5.00
N TRP A 185 -1.61 10.79 4.89
CA TRP A 185 -2.70 11.72 4.64
C TRP A 185 -3.39 11.46 3.31
N ARG A 186 -2.61 11.25 2.22
CA ARG A 186 -3.17 10.89 0.91
C ARG A 186 -3.95 9.59 1.00
N GLN A 187 -3.38 8.57 1.63
CA GLN A 187 -4.04 7.28 1.82
C GLN A 187 -5.37 7.43 2.54
N TYR A 188 -5.40 8.09 3.70
CA TYR A 188 -6.63 8.23 4.50
C TYR A 188 -7.73 8.96 3.73
N ILE A 189 -7.38 10.00 2.97
CA ILE A 189 -8.34 10.69 2.09
C ILE A 189 -8.89 9.71 1.05
N VAL A 190 -8.01 9.06 0.28
CA VAL A 190 -8.45 8.23 -0.84
C VAL A 190 -9.18 6.95 -0.37
N GLN A 191 -8.74 6.32 0.72
CA GLN A 191 -9.41 5.16 1.34
C GLN A 191 -10.77 5.50 1.95
N TYR A 192 -10.94 6.72 2.44
CA TYR A 192 -12.24 7.19 2.91
C TYR A 192 -13.20 7.41 1.73
N LEU A 193 -12.71 8.02 0.65
CA LEU A 193 -13.46 8.22 -0.58
C LEU A 193 -13.83 6.90 -1.26
N GLU A 194 -12.90 5.95 -1.35
CA GLU A 194 -13.14 4.61 -1.90
C GLU A 194 -14.37 3.92 -1.28
N LYS A 195 -14.57 4.11 0.03
CA LYS A 195 -15.67 3.48 0.77
C LYS A 195 -16.98 4.24 0.61
N ARG A 196 -16.91 5.56 0.48
CA ARG A 196 -18.05 6.48 0.54
C ARG A 196 -18.60 6.85 -0.83
N ASP A 197 -17.74 6.86 -1.85
CA ASP A 197 -18.05 7.37 -3.18
C ASP A 197 -18.04 6.23 -4.22
N PRO A 198 -19.22 5.70 -4.58
CA PRO A 198 -19.32 4.63 -5.57
C PRO A 198 -18.94 5.08 -6.99
N GLU A 199 -18.98 6.39 -7.30
CA GLU A 199 -18.64 6.91 -8.63
C GLU A 199 -17.15 6.78 -8.90
N LEU A 200 -16.32 6.94 -7.86
CA LEU A 200 -14.88 6.75 -7.95
C LEU A 200 -14.52 5.37 -8.51
N ARG A 201 -15.19 4.31 -8.06
CA ARG A 201 -15.00 2.96 -8.60
C ARG A 201 -15.36 2.90 -10.09
N ALA A 202 -16.47 3.50 -10.49
CA ALA A 202 -16.92 3.48 -11.89
C ALA A 202 -15.90 4.17 -12.83
N MET A 203 -15.18 5.18 -12.34
CA MET A 203 -14.12 5.85 -13.11
C MET A 203 -12.85 5.01 -13.31
N LEU A 204 -12.59 4.06 -12.40
CA LEU A 204 -11.34 3.27 -12.34
C LEU A 204 -11.46 1.89 -13.00
N VAL A 205 -12.63 1.25 -12.93
CA VAL A 205 -12.85 -0.12 -13.41
C VAL A 205 -12.47 -0.25 -14.89
N GLY A 206 -11.77 -1.33 -15.23
CA GLY A 206 -11.30 -1.60 -16.60
C GLY A 206 -10.13 -0.71 -17.07
N LYS A 207 -9.57 0.15 -16.21
CA LYS A 207 -8.43 1.03 -16.54
C LYS A 207 -7.21 0.65 -15.70
N ALA A 208 -6.46 -0.36 -16.11
CA ALA A 208 -5.40 -0.96 -15.30
C ALA A 208 -4.36 0.04 -14.77
N THR A 209 -3.89 0.98 -15.60
CA THR A 209 -2.92 2.01 -15.19
C THR A 209 -3.47 2.96 -14.14
N LEU A 210 -4.71 3.42 -14.31
CA LEU A 210 -5.37 4.34 -13.40
C LEU A 210 -5.72 3.65 -12.07
N MET A 211 -6.22 2.42 -12.15
CA MET A 211 -6.48 1.58 -10.99
C MET A 211 -5.20 1.26 -10.22
N THR A 212 -4.09 0.98 -10.91
CA THR A 212 -2.78 0.75 -10.27
C THR A 212 -2.35 1.99 -9.48
N GLN A 213 -2.42 3.18 -10.08
CA GLN A 213 -2.09 4.44 -9.40
C GLN A 213 -2.99 4.70 -8.19
N PHE A 214 -4.27 4.38 -8.32
CA PHE A 214 -5.22 4.48 -7.21
C PHE A 214 -4.82 3.57 -6.05
N ARG A 215 -4.55 2.30 -6.35
CA ARG A 215 -4.20 1.27 -5.36
C ARG A 215 -2.88 1.52 -4.67
N VAL A 216 -1.89 2.05 -5.38
CA VAL A 216 -0.61 2.47 -4.79
C VAL A 216 -0.83 3.50 -3.67
N VAL A 217 -1.79 4.42 -3.85
CA VAL A 217 -2.14 5.40 -2.82
C VAL A 217 -2.95 4.76 -1.70
N THR A 218 -3.98 3.96 -2.01
CA THR A 218 -4.83 3.36 -0.98
C THR A 218 -4.12 2.30 -0.13
N ALA A 219 -3.10 1.65 -0.67
CA ALA A 219 -2.25 0.70 0.07
C ALA A 219 -1.02 1.35 0.72
N ASN A 220 -0.75 2.64 0.47
CA ASN A 220 0.42 3.38 0.99
C ASN A 220 1.76 2.62 0.78
N VAL A 221 1.91 2.01 -0.38
CA VAL A 221 3.08 1.18 -0.69
C VAL A 221 4.38 1.99 -0.80
N ALA A 222 4.30 3.27 -1.15
CA ALA A 222 5.47 4.16 -1.14
C ALA A 222 5.91 4.52 0.28
N GLY A 223 4.98 4.81 1.19
CA GLY A 223 5.32 5.08 2.59
C GLY A 223 5.86 3.83 3.28
N THR A 224 5.23 2.68 3.09
CA THR A 224 5.72 1.41 3.64
C THR A 224 7.07 0.99 3.05
N ALA A 225 7.36 1.32 1.78
CA ALA A 225 8.69 1.14 1.19
C ALA A 225 9.76 1.97 1.90
N VAL A 226 9.50 3.25 2.16
CA VAL A 226 10.43 4.12 2.92
C VAL A 226 10.61 3.63 4.35
N ALA A 227 9.55 3.15 5.01
CA ALA A 227 9.65 2.55 6.34
C ALA A 227 10.54 1.29 6.33
N VAL A 228 10.45 0.45 5.30
CA VAL A 228 11.32 -0.73 5.13
C VAL A 228 12.76 -0.33 4.85
N LEU A 229 13.00 0.62 3.94
CA LEU A 229 14.35 1.13 3.65
C LEU A 229 15.02 1.66 4.93
N ALA A 230 14.30 2.47 5.70
CA ALA A 230 14.78 2.95 7.00
C ALA A 230 15.01 1.81 8.00
N GLY A 231 14.21 0.74 7.95
CA GLY A 231 14.36 -0.45 8.80
C GLY A 231 15.62 -1.28 8.48
N VAL A 232 16.13 -1.18 7.26
CA VAL A 232 17.39 -1.81 6.80
C VAL A 232 18.52 -0.78 6.62
N GLU A 233 18.37 0.39 7.24
CA GLU A 233 19.40 1.45 7.28
C GLU A 233 19.80 1.99 5.88
N ILE A 234 18.87 1.98 4.93
CA ILE A 234 19.01 2.60 3.60
C ILE A 234 18.19 3.89 3.58
N GLN A 235 18.83 5.01 3.25
CA GLN A 235 18.15 6.29 3.10
C GLN A 235 17.45 6.38 1.73
N SER A 236 16.18 6.80 1.75
CA SER A 236 15.41 7.11 0.55
C SER A 236 15.72 8.53 0.05
N GLN A 237 15.55 8.78 -1.25
CA GLN A 237 15.51 10.15 -1.77
C GLN A 237 14.12 10.80 -1.62
N GLY A 238 13.26 10.20 -0.80
CA GLY A 238 11.92 10.66 -0.50
C GLY A 238 11.05 10.76 -1.74
N VAL A 239 10.54 11.96 -1.98
CA VAL A 239 9.50 12.23 -2.99
C VAL A 239 9.99 12.04 -4.44
N VAL A 240 11.29 12.21 -4.71
CA VAL A 240 11.87 12.09 -6.05
C VAL A 240 12.44 10.69 -6.32
N ASP A 241 12.33 9.78 -5.35
CA ASP A 241 12.86 8.43 -5.44
C ASP A 241 11.98 7.57 -6.36
N THR A 242 12.40 7.49 -7.62
CA THR A 242 11.77 6.63 -8.63
C THR A 242 11.88 5.14 -8.28
N ALA A 243 12.88 4.73 -7.51
CA ALA A 243 12.97 3.36 -7.02
C ALA A 243 11.89 3.07 -5.98
N VAL A 244 11.60 4.00 -5.06
CA VAL A 244 10.46 3.87 -4.12
C VAL A 244 9.12 3.75 -4.85
N GLU A 245 8.92 4.52 -5.93
CA GLU A 245 7.72 4.41 -6.76
C GLU A 245 7.60 3.02 -7.40
N MET A 246 8.67 2.52 -8.02
CA MET A 246 8.67 1.19 -8.66
C MET A 246 8.59 0.05 -7.64
N MET A 247 9.20 0.20 -6.46
CA MET A 247 9.02 -0.71 -5.32
C MET A 247 7.57 -0.79 -4.92
N GLY A 248 6.91 0.36 -4.78
CA GLY A 248 5.53 0.47 -4.39
C GLY A 248 4.59 -0.20 -5.40
N ILE A 249 4.71 0.18 -6.68
CA ILE A 249 3.90 -0.40 -7.77
C ILE A 249 4.13 -1.91 -7.84
N GLY A 250 5.40 -2.37 -7.86
CA GLY A 250 5.72 -3.78 -7.90
C GLY A 250 5.11 -4.56 -6.73
N CYS A 251 5.22 -4.03 -5.51
CA CYS A 251 4.64 -4.63 -4.30
C CYS A 251 3.13 -4.78 -4.44
N CYS A 252 2.41 -3.71 -4.82
CA CYS A 252 0.97 -3.73 -5.01
C CYS A 252 0.56 -4.79 -6.05
N LEU A 253 1.21 -4.79 -7.21
CA LEU A 253 0.90 -5.72 -8.31
C LEU A 253 1.23 -7.17 -7.94
N SER A 254 2.33 -7.41 -7.25
CA SER A 254 2.72 -8.75 -6.78
C SER A 254 1.68 -9.33 -5.82
N MET A 255 1.14 -8.50 -4.92
CA MET A 255 0.05 -8.89 -4.02
C MET A 255 -1.25 -9.13 -4.78
N ASP A 256 -1.61 -8.25 -5.72
CA ASP A 256 -2.86 -8.40 -6.47
C ASP A 256 -2.82 -9.62 -7.39
N MET A 257 -1.69 -9.92 -8.03
CA MET A 257 -1.49 -11.16 -8.79
C MET A 257 -1.68 -12.40 -7.92
N ALA A 258 -1.12 -12.41 -6.70
CA ALA A 258 -1.27 -13.55 -5.79
C ALA A 258 -2.68 -13.66 -5.20
N LYS A 259 -3.33 -12.54 -4.88
CA LYS A 259 -4.73 -12.52 -4.43
C LYS A 259 -5.67 -13.00 -5.53
N GLU A 260 -5.40 -12.62 -6.78
CA GLU A 260 -6.16 -13.10 -7.93
C GLU A 260 -6.04 -14.62 -8.07
N ALA A 261 -4.82 -15.15 -7.96
CA ALA A 261 -4.58 -16.60 -7.99
C ALA A 261 -5.33 -17.35 -6.88
N LEU A 262 -5.56 -16.72 -5.72
CA LEU A 262 -6.36 -17.27 -4.62
C LEU A 262 -7.85 -16.92 -4.67
N SER A 263 -8.32 -16.24 -5.73
CA SER A 263 -9.69 -15.72 -5.83
C SER A 263 -10.09 -14.75 -4.71
N VAL A 264 -9.12 -14.19 -3.97
CA VAL A 264 -9.34 -13.20 -2.89
C VAL A 264 -9.87 -11.89 -3.46
N LEU A 265 -9.41 -11.49 -4.66
CA LEU A 265 -9.87 -10.25 -5.28
C LEU A 265 -11.37 -10.30 -5.62
N LYS A 266 -11.92 -11.46 -5.98
CA LYS A 266 -13.29 -11.56 -6.51
C LYS A 266 -14.32 -11.06 -5.49
N GLY A 267 -14.97 -9.94 -5.79
CA GLY A 267 -15.92 -9.24 -4.92
C GLY A 267 -15.36 -8.01 -4.21
N GLU A 268 -14.05 -7.72 -4.27
CA GLU A 268 -13.47 -6.53 -3.65
C GLU A 268 -13.93 -5.23 -4.37
N LYS A 269 -14.22 -4.18 -3.59
CA LYS A 269 -14.67 -2.90 -4.16
C LYS A 269 -13.65 -2.30 -5.13
N THR A 270 -12.36 -2.43 -4.87
CA THR A 270 -11.27 -1.98 -5.76
C THR A 270 -10.47 -3.14 -6.33
N GLU A 271 -11.19 -4.16 -6.80
CA GLU A 271 -10.65 -5.19 -7.67
C GLU A 271 -9.85 -4.61 -8.84
N THR A 272 -8.54 -4.88 -8.86
CA THR A 272 -7.64 -4.38 -9.90
C THR A 272 -7.84 -5.03 -11.26
N VAL A 273 -8.50 -6.18 -11.28
CA VAL A 273 -8.86 -6.94 -12.48
C VAL A 273 -10.37 -6.89 -12.77
N ALA A 274 -11.12 -5.95 -12.18
CA ALA A 274 -12.53 -5.78 -12.51
C ALA A 274 -12.73 -5.20 -13.92
N GLY A 275 -13.81 -5.61 -14.59
CA GLY A 275 -14.08 -5.29 -15.99
C GLY A 275 -13.65 -6.43 -16.90
N ASP A 276 -12.77 -6.16 -17.86
CA ASP A 276 -12.12 -7.21 -18.66
C ASP A 276 -11.01 -7.87 -17.83
N ARG A 277 -11.37 -8.95 -17.14
CA ARG A 277 -10.51 -9.60 -16.15
C ARG A 277 -9.24 -10.18 -16.76
N GLU A 278 -9.35 -10.86 -17.91
CA GLU A 278 -8.19 -11.49 -18.55
C GLU A 278 -7.24 -10.45 -19.16
N GLN A 279 -7.79 -9.41 -19.82
CA GLN A 279 -6.96 -8.30 -20.29
C GLN A 279 -6.27 -7.58 -19.13
N SER A 280 -7.01 -7.26 -18.07
CA SER A 280 -6.46 -6.55 -16.91
C SER A 280 -5.35 -7.37 -16.23
N LYS A 281 -5.52 -8.69 -16.09
CA LYS A 281 -4.47 -9.59 -15.58
C LYS A 281 -3.20 -9.51 -16.42
N SER A 282 -3.35 -9.56 -17.74
CA SER A 282 -2.25 -9.47 -18.70
C SER A 282 -1.53 -8.10 -18.63
N GLU A 283 -2.29 -7.03 -18.41
CA GLU A 283 -1.77 -5.66 -18.23
C GLU A 283 -1.01 -5.47 -16.91
N LEU A 284 -1.56 -5.93 -15.79
CA LEU A 284 -0.89 -5.85 -14.48
C LEU A 284 0.46 -6.58 -14.50
N ARG A 285 0.53 -7.75 -15.14
CA ARG A 285 1.77 -8.52 -15.31
C ARG A 285 2.82 -7.77 -16.12
N TRP A 286 2.40 -7.08 -17.17
CA TRP A 286 3.30 -6.27 -17.97
C TRP A 286 3.91 -5.15 -17.11
N VAL A 287 3.08 -4.42 -16.36
CA VAL A 287 3.56 -3.34 -15.48
C VAL A 287 4.48 -3.89 -14.40
N TYR A 288 4.12 -4.99 -13.74
CA TYR A 288 4.97 -5.66 -12.77
C TYR A 288 6.34 -5.99 -13.35
N ALA A 289 6.39 -6.63 -14.53
CA ALA A 289 7.65 -7.00 -15.16
C ALA A 289 8.53 -5.78 -15.44
N ARG A 290 7.94 -4.67 -15.90
CA ARG A 290 8.67 -3.40 -16.11
C ARG A 290 9.22 -2.82 -14.82
N CYS A 291 8.46 -2.83 -13.73
CA CYS A 291 8.95 -2.37 -12.43
C CYS A 291 10.15 -3.19 -11.97
N ILE A 292 10.10 -4.53 -12.10
CA ILE A 292 11.23 -5.38 -11.70
C ILE A 292 12.46 -5.15 -12.60
N GLU A 293 12.26 -5.04 -13.91
CA GLU A 293 13.35 -4.72 -14.85
C GLU A 293 13.99 -3.37 -14.56
N TYR A 294 13.20 -2.36 -14.20
CA TYR A 294 13.72 -1.06 -13.76
C TYR A 294 14.57 -1.20 -12.50
N LEU A 295 14.07 -1.92 -11.48
CA LEU A 295 14.75 -2.11 -10.21
C LEU A 295 16.04 -2.94 -10.34
N ASN A 296 16.16 -3.81 -11.35
CA ASN A 296 17.39 -4.56 -11.64
C ASN A 296 18.60 -3.64 -11.93
N GLY A 297 18.35 -2.45 -12.47
CA GLY A 297 19.38 -1.45 -12.75
C GLY A 297 19.79 -0.60 -11.54
N HIS A 298 19.10 -0.73 -10.40
CA HIS A 298 19.34 0.12 -9.24
C HIS A 298 20.44 -0.43 -8.32
N ALA A 299 21.25 0.45 -7.73
CA ALA A 299 22.37 0.05 -6.85
C ALA A 299 21.91 -0.74 -5.61
N CYS A 300 20.67 -0.53 -5.15
CA CYS A 300 20.05 -1.24 -4.02
C CYS A 300 19.11 -2.39 -4.45
N ALA A 301 19.29 -2.95 -5.66
CA ALA A 301 18.43 -3.97 -6.24
C ALA A 301 18.03 -5.10 -5.27
N PRO A 302 18.90 -5.68 -4.43
CA PRO A 302 18.50 -6.76 -3.53
C PRO A 302 17.36 -6.39 -2.58
N VAL A 303 17.39 -5.18 -2.02
CA VAL A 303 16.34 -4.70 -1.09
C VAL A 303 15.11 -4.25 -1.86
N THR A 304 15.29 -3.46 -2.91
CA THR A 304 14.18 -2.87 -3.66
C THR A 304 13.37 -3.94 -4.40
N LYS A 305 14.03 -4.95 -5.00
CA LYS A 305 13.36 -6.09 -5.63
C LYS A 305 12.67 -6.99 -4.62
N ARG A 306 13.31 -7.26 -3.48
CA ARG A 306 12.66 -8.05 -2.42
C ARG A 306 11.36 -7.38 -1.99
N PHE A 307 11.38 -6.06 -1.77
CA PHE A 307 10.17 -5.31 -1.45
C PHE A 307 9.10 -5.45 -2.53
N ALA A 308 9.49 -5.25 -3.80
CA ALA A 308 8.56 -5.28 -4.93
C ALA A 308 7.95 -6.68 -5.20
N THR A 309 8.62 -7.77 -4.79
CA THR A 309 8.22 -9.14 -5.14
C THR A 309 7.62 -9.94 -4.00
N SER A 310 7.79 -9.48 -2.74
CA SER A 310 7.39 -10.23 -1.54
C SER A 310 5.88 -10.53 -1.49
N GLY A 311 5.05 -9.75 -2.18
CA GLY A 311 3.61 -10.01 -2.29
C GLY A 311 3.25 -11.36 -2.90
N LEU A 312 4.09 -11.90 -3.80
CA LEU A 312 3.90 -13.22 -4.42
C LEU A 312 3.97 -14.38 -3.42
N VAL A 313 4.65 -14.18 -2.28
CA VAL A 313 4.76 -15.18 -1.22
C VAL A 313 3.85 -14.85 -0.05
N TYR A 314 3.87 -13.58 0.37
CA TYR A 314 3.12 -13.08 1.52
C TYR A 314 1.66 -13.50 1.47
N VAL A 315 0.98 -13.30 0.33
CA VAL A 315 -0.47 -13.55 0.23
C VAL A 315 -0.86 -15.00 0.58
N PHE A 316 0.00 -15.99 0.32
CA PHE A 316 -0.25 -17.40 0.64
C PHE A 316 0.00 -17.76 2.10
N LEU A 317 0.90 -17.03 2.76
CA LEU A 317 1.33 -17.29 4.14
C LEU A 317 0.41 -16.63 5.17
N MET A 318 -0.24 -15.53 4.82
CA MET A 318 -0.89 -14.67 5.81
C MET A 318 -2.29 -15.10 6.21
N ASP A 319 -2.56 -14.96 7.51
CA ASP A 319 -3.87 -15.21 8.10
C ASP A 319 -4.92 -14.28 7.49
N ARG A 320 -4.62 -12.99 7.30
CA ARG A 320 -5.56 -11.97 6.81
C ARG A 320 -6.35 -12.39 5.56
N TYR A 321 -5.71 -13.05 4.60
CA TYR A 321 -6.35 -13.47 3.35
C TYR A 321 -7.15 -14.75 3.48
N ARG A 322 -6.69 -15.69 4.32
CA ARG A 322 -7.49 -16.87 4.70
C ARG A 322 -8.75 -16.46 5.46
N GLU A 323 -8.62 -15.49 6.36
CA GLU A 323 -9.75 -14.91 7.09
C GLU A 323 -10.74 -14.23 6.15
N ARG A 324 -10.27 -13.49 5.13
CA ARG A 324 -11.15 -12.86 4.13
C ARG A 324 -11.93 -13.90 3.35
N LEU A 325 -11.30 -15.00 2.92
CA LEU A 325 -11.99 -16.08 2.21
C LEU A 325 -13.03 -16.81 3.07
N ASN A 326 -12.76 -16.94 4.38
CA ASN A 326 -13.61 -17.70 5.30
C ASN A 326 -14.62 -16.83 6.09
N GLY A 327 -14.48 -15.51 6.07
CA GLY A 327 -15.30 -14.57 6.85
C GLY A 327 -15.09 -14.66 8.38
N VAL A 328 -13.98 -15.26 8.84
CA VAL A 328 -13.73 -15.55 10.26
C VAL A 328 -12.27 -15.23 10.62
N ARG A 329 -12.06 -14.63 11.81
CA ARG A 329 -10.73 -14.33 12.36
C ARG A 329 -9.99 -15.61 12.79
N VAL A 330 -8.71 -15.69 12.46
CA VAL A 330 -7.78 -16.69 13.01
C VAL A 330 -7.31 -16.18 14.38
N PRO A 331 -7.42 -16.97 15.45
CA PRO A 331 -6.99 -16.52 16.78
C PRO A 331 -5.52 -16.09 16.83
N ILE A 332 -5.23 -15.02 17.58
CA ILE A 332 -3.87 -14.59 17.85
C ILE A 332 -3.22 -15.59 18.82
N SER A 333 -2.11 -16.20 18.41
CA SER A 333 -1.36 -17.13 19.27
C SER A 333 -0.73 -16.41 20.47
N THR A 334 -0.51 -17.13 21.57
CA THR A 334 0.10 -16.57 22.79
C THR A 334 1.48 -15.93 22.53
N ALA A 335 2.30 -16.55 21.67
CA ALA A 335 3.61 -16.02 21.32
C ALA A 335 3.50 -14.68 20.58
N LEU A 336 2.56 -14.58 19.63
CA LEU A 336 2.33 -13.34 18.88
C LEU A 336 1.68 -12.26 19.74
N GLN A 337 0.81 -12.65 20.67
CA GLN A 337 0.22 -11.75 21.67
C GLN A 337 1.31 -11.07 22.53
N ALA A 338 2.33 -11.80 22.97
CA ALA A 338 3.43 -11.22 23.73
C ALA A 338 4.20 -10.16 22.93
N VAL A 339 4.47 -10.41 21.65
CA VAL A 339 5.14 -9.44 20.75
C VAL A 339 4.26 -8.20 20.54
N LEU A 340 2.95 -8.39 20.36
CA LEU A 340 1.98 -7.29 20.22
C LEU A 340 1.96 -6.39 21.44
N ASP A 341 1.88 -6.99 22.63
CA ASP A 341 1.78 -6.23 23.88
C ASP A 341 3.08 -5.47 24.18
N ASP A 342 4.24 -5.99 23.80
CA ASP A 342 5.52 -5.26 23.91
C ASP A 342 5.56 -4.02 22.99
N LEU A 343 5.12 -4.16 21.74
CA LEU A 343 5.04 -3.05 20.78
C LEU A 343 4.07 -1.94 21.22
N VAL A 344 3.00 -2.29 21.94
CA VAL A 344 2.02 -1.32 22.46
C VAL A 344 2.49 -0.74 23.81
N GLY A 345 3.11 -1.56 24.66
CA GLY A 345 3.39 -1.27 26.07
C GLY A 345 4.68 -0.51 26.36
N GLY A 346 5.62 -0.38 25.42
CA GLY A 346 6.85 0.39 25.65
C GLY A 346 6.57 1.88 25.92
N GLY A 347 6.69 2.31 27.17
CA GLY A 347 6.63 3.73 27.57
C GLY A 347 7.97 4.42 27.39
#